data_AF-Q70JB6-F1
#
_entry.id   AF-Q70JB6-F1
#
_cell.length_a   1.000
_cell.length_b   1.000
_cell.length_c   1.000
_cell.angle_alpha   90.00
_cell.angle_beta   90.00
_cell.angle_gamma   90.00
#
_symmetry.space_group_name_H-M   'P 1'
#
loop_
_entity.id
_entity.type
_entity.pdbx_description
1 polymer ?
#
loop_
_entity_poly.entity_id
_entity_poly.type
_entity_poly.pdbx_seq_one_letter_code
_entity_poly.pdbx_strand_id
1 'polypeptide(L)' 'MFEDAMKYVRATIGFEGLELTEEEEKLLERRFRGEITEEEYMRKALELARS' A
#
# COMPACT_ATOMS: atom_id res chain seq x y z
N MET A 1 0.07 -10.40 -11.17
CA MET A 1 0.26 -10.76 -9.73
C MET A 1 0.10 -9.54 -8.83
N PHE A 2 1.02 -8.56 -8.79
CA PHE A 2 0.84 -7.35 -7.97
C PHE A 2 -0.39 -6.53 -8.41
N GLU A 3 -0.46 -6.15 -9.70
CA GLU A 3 -1.60 -5.38 -10.21
C GLU A 3 -2.95 -6.08 -10.03
N ASP A 4 -2.98 -7.42 -10.11
CA ASP A 4 -4.20 -8.17 -9.89
C ASP A 4 -4.63 -8.12 -8.42
N ALA A 5 -3.68 -8.18 -7.48
CA ALA A 5 -3.96 -7.95 -6.06
C ALA A 5 -4.41 -6.50 -5.81
N MET A 6 -3.78 -5.52 -6.45
CA MET A 6 -4.13 -4.11 -6.31
C MET A 6 -5.53 -3.79 -6.84
N LYS A 7 -6.04 -4.48 -7.86
CA LYS A 7 -7.46 -4.35 -8.27
C LYS A 7 -8.41 -4.64 -7.11
N TYR A 8 -8.15 -5.69 -6.33
CA TYR A 8 -8.98 -6.04 -5.18
C TYR A 8 -8.82 -5.05 -4.03
N VAL A 9 -7.59 -4.61 -3.74
CA VAL A 9 -7.31 -3.60 -2.71
C VAL A 9 -8.05 -2.30 -3.04
N ARG A 10 -7.84 -1.75 -4.24
CA ARG A 10 -8.50 -0.53 -4.72
C ARG A 10 -10.02 -0.65 -4.69
N ALA A 11 -10.58 -1.79 -5.12
CA ALA A 11 -12.02 -2.02 -5.06
C ALA A 11 -12.56 -2.05 -3.62
N THR A 12 -11.82 -2.67 -2.70
CA THR A 12 -12.22 -2.80 -1.28
C THR A 12 -12.23 -1.46 -0.59
N ILE A 13 -11.16 -0.69 -0.68
CA ILE A 13 -11.06 0.63 -0.03
C ILE A 13 -11.93 1.68 -0.74
N GLY A 14 -12.08 1.56 -2.07
CA GLY A 14 -12.97 2.43 -2.84
C GLY A 14 -14.43 2.24 -2.47
N PHE A 15 -14.83 1.03 -2.05
CA PHE A 15 -16.16 0.79 -1.46
C PHE A 15 -16.39 1.60 -0.18
N GLU A 16 -15.33 1.89 0.58
CA GLU A 16 -15.35 2.73 1.79
C GLU A 16 -15.15 4.22 1.47
N GLY A 17 -15.03 4.60 0.19
CA GLY A 17 -14.78 5.98 -0.24
C GLY A 17 -13.33 6.44 -0.04
N LEU A 18 -12.40 5.50 0.09
CA LEU A 18 -10.97 5.76 0.26
C LEU A 18 -10.22 5.53 -1.07
N GLU A 19 -9.11 6.22 -1.24
CA GLU A 19 -8.17 6.05 -2.35
C GLU A 19 -6.74 6.02 -1.82
N LEU A 20 -5.87 5.26 -2.49
CA LEU A 20 -4.43 5.28 -2.19
C LEU A 20 -3.75 6.38 -2.98
N THR A 21 -2.86 7.09 -2.31
CA THR A 21 -1.88 7.97 -2.97
C THR A 21 -0.83 7.15 -3.71
N GLU A 22 -0.12 7.79 -4.65
CA GLU A 22 0.97 7.16 -5.39
C GLU A 22 2.09 6.65 -4.46
N GLU A 23 2.35 7.36 -3.35
CA GLU A 23 3.38 6.99 -2.38
C GLU A 23 2.99 5.73 -1.58
N GLU A 24 1.71 5.60 -1.21
CA GLU A 24 1.20 4.43 -0.51
C GLU A 24 1.20 3.20 -1.43
N GLU A 25 0.83 3.35 -2.71
CA GLU A 25 0.91 2.25 -3.68
C GLU A 25 2.35 1.80 -3.92
N LYS A 26 3.30 2.73 -4.04
CA LYS A 26 4.73 2.39 -4.14
C LYS A 26 5.22 1.66 -2.90
N LEU A 27 4.76 2.02 -1.71
CA LEU A 27 5.13 1.34 -0.48
C LEU A 27 4.62 -0.11 -0.46
N LEU A 28 3.38 -0.35 -0.90
CA LEU A 28 2.81 -1.69 -1.08
C LEU A 28 3.60 -2.52 -2.09
N GLU A 29 3.98 -1.92 -3.23
CA GLU A 29 4.74 -2.60 -4.27
C GLU A 29 6.10 -3.08 -3.76
N ARG A 30 6.83 -2.22 -3.06
CA ARG A 30 8.14 -2.56 -2.48
C ARG A 30 8.04 -3.72 -1.48
N ARG A 31 7.00 -3.73 -0.63
CA ARG A 31 6.75 -4.84 0.30
C ARG A 31 6.37 -6.12 -0.42
N PHE A 32 5.55 -6.03 -1.47
CA PHE A 32 5.14 -7.16 -2.30
C PHE A 32 6.33 -7.80 -3.03
N ARG A 33 7.25 -6.99 -3.56
CA ARG A 33 8.47 -7.44 -4.23
C ARG A 33 9.55 -7.98 -3.29
N GLY A 34 9.37 -7.81 -1.97
CA GLY A 34 10.34 -8.23 -0.95
C GLY A 34 11.55 -7.30 -0.84
N GLU A 35 11.44 -6.08 -1.34
CA GLU A 35 12.51 -5.07 -1.29
C GLU A 35 12.65 -4.42 0.09
N ILE A 36 11.59 -4.49 0.89
CA ILE A 36 11.56 -4.04 2.29
C ILE A 36 10.94 -5.11 3.17
N THR A 37 11.37 -5.13 4.42
CA THR A 37 10.78 -5.99 5.45
C THR A 37 9.39 -5.52 5.86
N GLU A 38 8.65 -6.37 6.56
CA GLU A 38 7.37 -5.99 7.15
C GLU A 38 7.52 -4.88 8.21
N GLU A 39 8.58 -4.94 9.02
CA GLU A 39 8.87 -3.90 10.02
C GLU A 39 9.11 -2.54 9.36
N GLU A 40 9.90 -2.50 8.29
CA GLU A 40 10.14 -1.28 7.52
C GLU A 40 8.87 -0.77 6.84
N TYR A 41 8.04 -1.66 6.30
CA TYR A 41 6.74 -1.31 5.74
C TYR A 41 5.84 -0.64 6.80
N MET A 42 5.69 -1.26 7.96
CA MET A 42 4.84 -0.74 9.05
C MET A 42 5.31 0.61 9.54
N ARG A 43 6.62 0.80 9.72
CA ARG A 43 7.19 2.10 10.11
C ARG A 43 6.87 3.19 9.08
N LYS A 44 7.06 2.91 7.79
CA LYS A 44 6.81 3.87 6.70
C LYS A 44 5.33 4.18 6.51
N ALA A 45 4.46 3.18 6.65
CA ALA A 45 3.01 3.37 6.57
C ALA A 45 2.52 4.30 7.70
N LEU A 46 3.06 4.14 8.92
CA LEU A 46 2.77 5.03 10.04
C LEU A 46 3.29 6.46 9.84
N GLU A 47 4.43 6.63 9.18
CA GLU A 47 4.96 7.94 8.82
C GLU A 47 4.06 8.65 7.80
N LEU A 48 3.63 7.95 6.74
CA LEU A 48 2.71 8.49 5.74
C LEU A 48 1.35 8.87 6.34
N ALA A 49 0.77 8.02 7.20
CA ALA A 49 -0.52 8.30 7.82
C ALA A 49 -0.53 9.49 8.80
N ARG A 50 0.65 10.00 9.19
CA ARG A 50 0.81 11.15 10.09
C ARG A 50 1.21 12.43 9.36
N SER A 51 1.42 12.36 8.05
CA SER A 51 1.82 13.49 7.20
C SER A 51 0.58 14.25 6.71
#